data_AF-A0A820CFC3-F1
#
_entry.id   AF-A0A820CFC3-F1
#
_cell.length_a   1.000
_cell.length_b   1.000
_cell.length_c   1.000
_cell.angle_alpha   90.00
_cell.angle_beta   90.00
_cell.angle_gamma   90.00
#
_symmetry.space_group_name_H-M   'P 1'
#
loop_
_entity.id
_entity.type
_entity.pdbx_description
1 polymer ?
#
loop_
_entity_poly.entity_id
_entity_poly.type
_entity_poly.pdbx_seq_one_letter_code
_entity_poly.pdbx_strand_id
1 'polypeptide(L)'
;MYRLVPKCVLNFKPTAQKPVEYKYGPRSVAIGDFDNDTVLDMVIANHIMNKIAVYLGRGDGTFKDPTMYSTGSYSSPYMVTV
;
A
#
# COMPACT_ATOMS: atom_id res chain seq x y z
N MET A 1 -4.45 40.42 9.06
CA MET A 1 -5.35 39.29 8.71
C MET A 1 -4.50 38.04 8.57
N TYR A 2 -4.60 37.08 9.50
CA TYR A 2 -3.98 35.76 9.37
C TYR A 2 -5.06 34.75 9.02
N ARG A 3 -4.95 34.16 7.83
CA ARG A 3 -5.85 33.10 7.34
C ARG A 3 -5.46 31.82 8.07
N LEU A 4 -6.37 31.30 8.90
CA LEU A 4 -6.20 30.00 9.53
C LEU A 4 -6.22 28.92 8.43
N VAL A 5 -5.07 28.32 8.16
CA VAL A 5 -5.02 27.05 7.43
C VAL A 5 -5.53 25.96 8.38
N PRO A 6 -6.56 25.19 8.00
CA PRO A 6 -7.00 24.08 8.83
C PRO A 6 -5.83 23.10 8.97
N LYS A 7 -5.38 22.88 10.21
CA LYS A 7 -4.44 21.79 10.50
C LYS A 7 -5.08 20.51 9.98
N CYS A 8 -4.42 19.84 9.04
CA CYS A 8 -4.78 18.49 8.62
C CYS A 8 -4.56 17.58 9.84
N VAL A 9 -5.59 17.41 10.67
CA VAL A 9 -5.53 16.50 11.81
C VAL A 9 -5.73 15.10 11.24
N LEU A 10 -4.65 14.33 11.24
CA LEU A 10 -4.67 12.93 10.83
C LEU A 10 -5.42 12.13 11.91
N ASN A 11 -6.73 11.99 11.73
CA ASN A 11 -7.59 11.24 12.65
C ASN A 11 -7.43 9.74 12.40
N PHE A 12 -6.35 9.16 12.91
CA PHE A 12 -6.24 7.70 13.00
C PHE A 12 -7.32 7.19 13.96
N LYS A 13 -8.37 6.59 13.39
CA LYS A 13 -9.33 5.78 14.13
C LYS A 13 -8.92 4.33 13.93
N PRO A 14 -8.17 3.71 14.86
CA PRO A 14 -7.90 2.28 14.77
C PRO A 14 -9.24 1.57 14.79
N THR A 15 -9.63 1.01 13.66
CA THR A 15 -10.76 0.09 13.59
C THR A 15 -10.29 -1.19 14.27
N ALA A 16 -11.15 -1.81 15.06
CA ALA A 16 -10.89 -3.14 15.61
C ALA A 16 -10.92 -4.18 14.48
N GLN A 17 -9.89 -4.17 13.63
CA GLN A 17 -9.64 -5.24 12.68
C GLN A 17 -9.07 -6.42 13.47
N LYS A 18 -9.59 -7.62 13.21
CA LYS A 18 -8.96 -8.86 13.67
C LYS A 18 -7.48 -8.80 13.29
N PRO A 19 -6.56 -9.33 14.13
CA PRO A 19 -5.14 -9.40 13.78
C PRO A 19 -5.02 -9.95 12.36
N VAL A 20 -4.38 -9.17 11.49
CA VAL A 20 -4.12 -9.58 10.11
C VAL A 20 -3.47 -10.95 10.18
N GLU A 21 -4.04 -11.92 9.48
CA GLU A 21 -3.48 -13.26 9.34
C GLU A 21 -1.99 -13.08 8.98
N TYR A 22 -1.07 -13.65 9.77
CA TYR A 22 0.41 -13.50 9.61
C TYR A 22 0.96 -14.03 8.28
N LYS A 23 0.06 -14.35 7.35
CA LYS A 23 0.28 -14.92 6.03
C LYS A 23 1.07 -14.00 5.11
N TYR A 24 0.88 -12.69 5.18
CA TYR A 24 1.45 -11.74 4.20
C TYR A 24 2.96 -11.52 4.38
N GLY A 25 3.40 -11.21 5.61
CA GLY A 25 4.79 -10.84 5.90
C GLY A 25 5.29 -9.68 5.05
N PRO A 26 4.65 -8.49 5.09
CA PRO A 26 5.09 -7.34 4.31
C PRO A 26 6.50 -6.91 4.73
N ARG A 27 7.40 -6.71 3.77
CA ARG A 27 8.79 -6.28 4.03
C ARG A 27 9.17 -4.93 3.43
N SER A 28 8.52 -4.53 2.35
CA SER A 28 8.85 -3.30 1.62
C SER A 28 7.61 -2.73 0.95
N VAL A 29 7.57 -1.40 0.83
CA VAL A 29 6.52 -0.64 0.16
C VAL A 29 7.16 0.39 -0.77
N ALA A 30 6.56 0.61 -1.93
CA ALA A 30 6.92 1.65 -2.88
C ALA A 30 5.65 2.38 -3.36
N ILE A 31 5.80 3.66 -3.70
CA ILE A 31 4.72 4.54 -4.19
C ILE A 31 5.14 5.12 -5.53
N GLY A 32 4.25 5.04 -6.53
CA GLY A 32 4.49 5.55 -7.88
C GLY A 32 3.20 5.47 -8.69
N ASP A 33 3.20 6.05 -9.88
CA ASP A 33 2.10 5.89 -10.84
C ASP A 33 2.42 4.66 -11.71
N PHE A 34 1.69 3.56 -11.54
CA PHE A 34 1.98 2.28 -12.21
C PHE A 34 1.03 1.98 -13.37
N ASP A 35 -0.12 2.66 -13.44
CA ASP A 35 -1.09 2.50 -14.53
C ASP A 35 -1.22 3.76 -15.43
N ASN A 36 -0.40 4.78 -15.17
CA ASN A 36 -0.24 6.00 -15.96
C ASN A 36 -1.53 6.84 -15.99
N ASP A 37 -2.23 6.90 -14.86
CA ASP A 37 -3.45 7.70 -14.67
C ASP A 37 -3.22 9.02 -13.91
N THR A 38 -1.96 9.33 -13.57
CA THR A 38 -1.52 10.49 -12.78
C THR A 38 -1.93 10.47 -11.30
N VAL A 39 -2.44 9.35 -10.81
CA VAL A 39 -2.74 9.09 -9.40
C VAL A 39 -1.62 8.21 -8.81
N LEU A 40 -1.26 8.47 -7.56
CA LEU A 40 -0.28 7.65 -6.87
C LEU A 40 -0.88 6.29 -6.46
N ASP A 41 -0.18 5.23 -6.84
CA ASP A 41 -0.44 3.85 -6.47
C ASP A 41 0.54 3.36 -5.39
N MET A 42 0.28 2.18 -4.86
CA MET A 42 1.11 1.54 -3.85
C MET A 42 1.42 0.09 -4.19
N VAL A 43 2.68 -0.30 -4.02
CA VAL A 43 3.15 -1.68 -4.20
C VAL A 43 3.73 -2.19 -2.89
N ILE A 44 3.39 -3.42 -2.50
CA ILE A 44 3.89 -4.08 -1.28
C ILE A 44 4.52 -5.43 -1.62
N ALA A 45 5.74 -5.66 -1.11
CA ALA A 45 6.40 -6.96 -1.14
C ALA A 45 5.95 -7.84 0.03
N ASN A 46 5.20 -8.90 -0.24
CA ASN A 46 4.71 -9.87 0.74
C ASN A 46 5.64 -11.10 0.75
N HIS A 47 6.64 -11.06 1.63
CA HIS A 47 7.71 -12.04 1.72
C HIS A 47 7.20 -13.45 1.99
N ILE A 48 6.26 -13.62 2.94
CA ILE A 48 5.78 -14.95 3.35
C ILE A 48 4.91 -15.58 2.25
N MET A 49 4.14 -14.77 1.53
CA MET A 49 3.25 -15.27 0.46
C MET A 49 3.96 -15.52 -0.87
N ASN A 50 5.19 -15.06 -1.04
CA ASN A 50 5.84 -15.01 -2.36
C ASN A 50 4.99 -14.23 -3.37
N LYS A 51 4.46 -13.07 -2.95
CA LYS A 51 3.62 -12.22 -3.79
C LYS A 51 4.00 -10.74 -3.67
N ILE A 52 3.69 -9.99 -4.71
CA ILE A 52 3.61 -8.53 -4.68
C ILE A 52 2.14 -8.14 -4.74
N ALA A 53 1.71 -7.22 -3.88
CA ALA A 53 0.39 -6.62 -3.93
C ALA A 53 0.48 -5.23 -4.56
N VAL A 54 -0.39 -4.95 -5.53
CA VAL A 54 -0.50 -3.63 -6.18
C VAL A 54 -1.86 -3.04 -5.86
N TYR A 55 -1.85 -1.85 -5.27
CA TYR A 55 -3.01 -1.08 -4.86
C TYR A 55 -3.08 0.16 -5.73
N LEU A 56 -4.11 0.24 -6.58
CA LEU A 56 -4.32 1.41 -7.42
C LEU A 56 -4.96 2.54 -6.61
N GLY A 57 -4.50 3.76 -6.82
CA GLY A 57 -5.00 4.94 -6.14
C GLY A 57 -6.42 5.34 -6.56
N ARG A 58 -7.06 6.16 -5.74
CA ARG A 58 -8.36 6.80 -6.06
C ARG A 58 -8.28 8.33 -6.19
N GLY A 59 -7.11 8.93 -5.93
CA GLY A 59 -6.88 10.37 -5.98
C GLY A 59 -7.27 11.15 -4.72
N ASP A 60 -7.89 10.49 -3.75
CA ASP A 60 -8.32 11.07 -2.47
C ASP A 60 -7.49 10.61 -1.26
N GLY A 61 -6.34 9.97 -1.54
CA GLY A 61 -5.49 9.36 -0.52
C GLY A 61 -5.93 7.96 -0.07
N THR A 62 -6.95 7.38 -0.72
CA THR A 62 -7.37 5.99 -0.52
C THR A 62 -7.03 5.12 -1.72
N PHE A 63 -7.10 3.80 -1.53
CA PHE A 63 -6.70 2.80 -2.52
C PHE A 63 -7.86 1.84 -2.84
N LYS A 64 -7.81 1.22 -4.02
CA LYS A 64 -8.66 0.08 -4.39
C LYS A 64 -8.17 -1.20 -3.71
N ASP A 65 -8.97 -2.27 -3.78
CA ASP A 65 -8.51 -3.60 -3.34
C ASP A 65 -7.27 -4.04 -4.14
N PRO A 66 -6.33 -4.74 -3.50
CA PRO A 66 -5.07 -5.06 -4.14
C PRO A 66 -5.22 -6.18 -5.17
N THR A 67 -4.51 -6.01 -6.29
CA THR A 67 -4.21 -7.14 -7.18
C THR A 67 -2.94 -7.84 -6.72
N MET A 68 -2.98 -9.18 -6.64
CA MET A 68 -1.90 -10.00 -6.10
C MET A 68 -1.15 -10.74 -7.20
N TYR A 69 0.12 -10.41 -7.39
CA TYR A 69 1.00 -11.05 -8.37
C TYR A 69 1.93 -12.04 -7.70
N SER A 70 2.01 -13.25 -8.22
CA SER A 70 2.99 -14.24 -7.77
C SER A 70 4.39 -13.83 -8.23
N THR A 71 5.37 -13.88 -7.33
CA THR A 71 6.79 -13.74 -7.68
C THR A 71 7.46 -15.11 -7.89
N GLY A 72 6.70 -16.20 -7.88
CA GLY A 72 7.19 -17.57 -7.99
C GLY A 72 7.46 -18.22 -6.62
N SER A 73 7.43 -19.55 -6.58
CA SER A 73 7.65 -20.30 -5.34
C SER A 73 9.03 -20.01 -4.74
N TYR A 74 9.10 -19.85 -3.41
CA TYR A 74 10.34 -19.58 -2.65
C TYR A 74 11.07 -18.28 -3.03
N SER A 75 10.44 -17.38 -3.78
CA SER A 75 11.05 -16.11 -4.19
C SER A 75 11.20 -15.09 -3.06
N SER A 76 10.36 -15.17 -2.03
CA SER A 76 10.46 -14.40 -0.77
C SER A 76 10.86 -12.93 -0.98
N PRO A 77 10.04 -12.14 -1.70
CA PRO A 77 10.42 -10.80 -2.10
C PRO A 77 10.74 -9.91 -0.88
N TYR A 78 11.92 -9.28 -0.89
CA TYR A 78 12.40 -8.43 0.20
C TYR A 78 12.18 -6.94 -0.06
N MET A 79 12.34 -6.52 -1.31
CA MET A 79 12.40 -5.12 -1.72
C MET A 79 11.56 -4.90 -2.97
N VAL A 80 10.85 -3.77 -2.98
CA VAL A 80 10.31 -3.14 -4.19
C VAL A 80 10.88 -1.72 -4.30
N THR A 81 11.19 -1.29 -5.52
CA THR A 81 11.73 0.04 -5.83
C THR A 81 11.13 0.53 -7.14
N VAL A 82 11.06 1.85 -7.31
CA VAL A 82 10.33 2.57 -8.36
C VAL A 82 11.16 3.72 -8.88
#